data_AF-A0A2S8PQJ1-F1
#
_entry.id   AF-A0A2S8PQJ1-F1
#
_cell.length_a   1.000
_cell.length_b   1.000
_cell.length_c   1.000
_cell.angle_alpha   90.00
_cell.angle_beta   90.00
_cell.angle_gamma   90.00
#
_symmetry.space_group_name_H-M   'P 1'
#
loop_
_entity.id
_entity.type
_entity.pdbx_description
1 polymer ?
#
loop_
_entity_poly.entity_id
_entity_poly.type
_entity_poly.pdbx_seq_one_letter_code
_entity_poly.pdbx_strand_id
1 'polypeptide(L)'
;TKDEEGEWNAKDPITRLGKYLEKKGLWSEEDTARVKEEAKAKVNEEIKKAEQTQKMTVPGLIDSMFEQTPKHLEEQKADFQ
;
A
#
# COMPACT_ATOMS: atom_id res chain seq x y z
N THR A 1 -18.67 -15.90 3.01
CA THR A 1 -19.80 -15.78 2.03
C THR A 1 -20.34 -14.36 2.05
N LYS A 2 -21.23 -13.96 1.13
CA LYS A 2 -21.85 -12.61 1.19
C LYS A 2 -22.51 -12.31 2.54
N ASP A 3 -23.07 -13.34 3.19
CA ASP A 3 -23.67 -13.23 4.52
C ASP A 3 -22.63 -12.89 5.60
N GLU A 4 -21.44 -13.50 5.52
CA GLU A 4 -20.32 -13.26 6.43
C GLU A 4 -19.72 -11.85 6.24
N GLU A 5 -19.55 -11.39 4.99
CA GLU A 5 -19.12 -10.02 4.71
C GLU A 5 -20.07 -8.98 5.31
N GLY A 6 -21.38 -9.22 5.23
CA GLY A 6 -22.40 -8.36 5.83
C GLY A 6 -22.27 -8.27 7.36
N GLU A 7 -22.05 -9.40 8.04
CA GLU A 7 -21.86 -9.44 9.49
C GLU A 7 -20.62 -8.65 9.92
N TRP A 8 -19.51 -8.81 9.19
CA TRP A 8 -18.26 -8.12 9.50
C TRP A 8 -18.29 -6.62 9.17
N ASN A 9 -19.00 -6.22 8.11
CA ASN A 9 -19.20 -4.80 7.78
C ASN A 9 -19.94 -4.05 8.90
N ALA A 10 -20.92 -4.68 9.56
CA ALA A 10 -21.59 -4.08 10.71
C ALA A 10 -20.66 -3.87 11.93
N LYS A 11 -19.54 -4.61 11.98
CA LYS A 11 -18.53 -4.57 13.05
C LYS A 11 -17.30 -3.72 12.69
N ASP A 12 -17.39 -2.90 11.64
CA ASP A 12 -16.29 -2.04 11.18
C ASP A 12 -15.72 -1.18 12.32
N PRO A 13 -14.42 -1.33 12.65
CA PRO A 13 -13.77 -0.58 13.72
C PRO A 13 -13.73 0.94 13.48
N ILE A 14 -13.64 1.39 12.22
CA ILE A 14 -13.58 2.82 11.87
C ILE A 14 -14.94 3.46 12.19
N THR A 15 -16.02 2.83 11.72
CA THR A 15 -17.39 3.27 12.01
C THR A 15 -17.69 3.25 13.51
N ARG A 16 -17.21 2.22 14.22
CA ARG A 16 -17.38 2.11 15.68
C ARG A 16 -16.66 3.23 16.44
N LEU A 17 -15.43 3.54 16.06
CA LEU A 17 -14.64 4.60 16.69
C LEU A 17 -15.20 5.99 16.37
N GLY A 18 -15.59 6.23 15.11
CA GLY A 18 -16.22 7.49 14.68
C GLY A 18 -17.43 7.84 15.54
N LYS A 19 -18.39 6.91 15.69
CA LYS A 19 -19.57 7.10 16.55
C LYS A 19 -19.23 7.39 18.02
N TYR A 20 -18.15 6.79 18.53
CA TYR A 20 -17.71 7.03 19.90
C TYR A 20 -17.15 8.45 20.07
N LEU A 21 -16.37 8.94 19.10
CA LEU A 21 -15.79 10.28 19.13
C LEU A 21 -16.82 11.37 18.84
N GLU A 22 -17.77 11.13 17.94
CA GLU A 22 -18.92 12.01 17.67
C GLU A 22 -19.76 12.24 18.94
N LYS A 23 -20.06 11.16 19.69
CA LYS A 23 -20.76 11.26 20.98
C LYS A 23 -20.01 12.08 22.03
N LYS A 24 -18.70 12.23 21.88
CA LYS A 24 -17.85 13.07 22.74
C LYS A 24 -17.65 14.49 22.21
N GLY A 25 -18.20 14.82 21.04
CA GLY A 25 -17.96 16.09 20.36
C GLY A 25 -16.52 16.27 19.89
N LEU A 26 -15.77 15.17 19.74
CA LEU A 26 -14.36 15.18 19.31
C LEU A 26 -14.18 14.88 17.82
N TRP A 27 -15.28 14.60 17.11
CA TRP A 27 -15.25 14.22 15.71
C TRP A 27 -16.56 14.61 15.03
N SER A 28 -16.46 14.98 13.75
CA SER A 28 -17.60 15.38 12.92
C SER A 28 -17.60 14.65 11.57
N GLU A 29 -18.70 14.78 10.83
CA GLU A 29 -18.78 14.30 9.46
C GLU A 29 -17.80 15.07 8.55
N GLU A 30 -17.59 16.36 8.82
CA GLU A 30 -16.63 17.21 8.10
C GLU A 30 -15.18 16.71 8.30
N ASP A 31 -14.81 16.33 9.54
CA ASP A 31 -13.51 15.72 9.82
C ASP A 31 -13.31 14.41 9.05
N THR A 32 -14.37 13.61 8.96
CA THR A 32 -14.35 12.36 8.19
C THR A 32 -14.15 12.62 6.71
N ALA A 33 -14.86 13.60 6.14
CA ALA A 33 -14.71 13.99 4.74
C ALA A 33 -13.29 14.51 4.46
N ARG A 34 -12.78 15.39 5.33
CA ARG A 34 -11.43 15.96 5.23
C ARG A 34 -10.36 14.87 5.22
N VAL A 35 -10.37 13.96 6.19
CA VAL A 35 -9.36 12.88 6.28
C VAL A 35 -9.47 11.93 5.09
N LYS A 36 -10.68 11.64 4.58
CA LYS A 36 -10.85 10.83 3.38
C LYS A 36 -10.21 11.48 2.15
N GLU A 37 -10.41 12.78 1.95
CA GLU A 37 -9.81 13.49 0.82
C GLU A 37 -8.28 13.61 0.97
N GLU A 38 -7.78 13.89 2.18
CA GLU A 38 -6.34 13.88 2.47
C GLU A 38 -5.72 12.50 2.18
N ALA A 39 -6.37 11.42 2.61
CA ALA A 39 -5.89 10.05 2.35
C ALA A 39 -5.90 9.71 0.85
N LYS A 40 -6.96 10.08 0.12
CA LYS A 40 -7.03 9.89 -1.34
C LYS A 40 -5.92 10.65 -2.06
N ALA A 41 -5.72 11.93 -1.70
CA ALA A 41 -4.66 12.74 -2.26
C ALA A 41 -3.29 12.12 -1.98
N LYS A 42 -3.06 11.63 -0.76
CA LYS A 42 -1.80 10.99 -0.37
C LYS A 42 -1.55 9.70 -1.13
N VAL A 43 -2.56 8.83 -1.27
CA VAL A 43 -2.45 7.60 -2.06
C VAL A 43 -2.11 7.92 -3.52
N ASN A 44 -2.77 8.91 -4.12
CA ASN A 44 -2.49 9.31 -5.50
C ASN A 44 -1.06 9.87 -5.68
N GLU A 45 -0.57 10.65 -4.71
CA GLU A 45 0.81 11.15 -4.70
C GLU A 45 1.82 9.99 -4.64
N GLU A 46 1.63 9.06 -3.71
CA GLU A 46 2.56 7.94 -3.53
C GLU A 46 2.49 6.93 -4.68
N ILE A 47 1.33 6.74 -5.33
CA ILE A 47 1.22 5.95 -6.56
C ILE A 47 2.07 6.59 -7.66
N LYS A 48 1.96 7.91 -7.88
CA LYS A 48 2.77 8.60 -8.90
C LYS A 48 4.27 8.47 -8.61
N LYS A 49 4.66 8.55 -7.35
CA LYS A 49 6.05 8.34 -6.92
C LYS A 49 6.50 6.89 -7.17
N ALA A 50 5.65 5.91 -6.88
CA ALA A 50 5.92 4.51 -7.17
C ALA A 50 6.07 4.26 -8.68
N GLU A 51 5.23 4.87 -9.51
CA GLU A 51 5.31 4.77 -10.98
C GLU A 51 6.59 5.38 -11.57
N GLN A 52 7.19 6.35 -10.89
CA GLN A 52 8.51 6.90 -11.26
C GLN A 52 9.67 5.96 -10.93
N THR A 53 9.44 4.93 -10.12
CA THR A 53 10.46 3.94 -9.80
C THR A 53 10.79 3.14 -11.06
N GLN A 54 12.07 3.07 -11.41
CA GLN A 54 12.51 2.30 -12.57
C GLN A 54 12.07 0.84 -12.42
N LYS A 55 11.54 0.28 -13.51
CA LYS A 55 11.20 -1.15 -13.56
C LYS A 55 12.44 -1.97 -13.21
N MET A 56 12.24 -3.00 -12.38
CA MET A 56 13.30 -3.95 -12.07
C MET A 56 13.85 -4.56 -13.36
N THR A 57 15.17 -4.68 -13.43
CA THR A 57 15.87 -5.37 -14.52
C THR A 57 16.29 -6.75 -14.04
N VAL A 58 16.38 -7.73 -14.96
CA VAL A 58 16.88 -9.07 -14.62
C VAL A 58 18.31 -9.00 -14.04
N PRO A 59 19.25 -8.21 -14.61
CA PRO A 59 20.57 -8.01 -14.00
C PRO A 59 20.51 -7.40 -12.59
N GLY A 60 19.68 -6.38 -12.37
CA GLY A 60 19.55 -5.75 -11.05
C GLY A 60 18.94 -6.67 -9.99
N LEU A 61 18.04 -7.57 -10.41
CA LEU A 61 17.53 -8.62 -9.53
C LEU A 61 18.66 -9.57 -9.13
N ILE A 62 19.44 -10.08 -10.09
CA ILE A 62 20.58 -10.99 -9.83
C ILE A 62 21.58 -10.34 -8.86
N ASP A 63 21.89 -9.05 -9.05
CA ASP A 63 22.80 -8.28 -8.19
C ASP A 63 22.29 -8.12 -6.74
N SER A 64 20.98 -8.27 -6.50
CA SER A 64 20.38 -8.18 -5.16
C SER A 64 20.30 -9.52 -4.42
N MET A 65 20.62 -10.64 -5.06
CA MET A 65 20.42 -11.98 -4.50
C MET A 65 21.55 -12.44 -3.55
N PHE A 66 22.80 -12.09 -3.85
CA PHE A 66 23.97 -12.52 -3.11
C PHE A 66 24.95 -11.35 -2.94
N GLU A 67 25.70 -11.33 -1.83
CA GLU A 67 26.76 -10.34 -1.61
C GLU A 67 27.87 -10.45 -2.67
N GLN A 68 28.18 -11.67 -3.08
CA GLN A 68 29.05 -11.97 -4.22
C GLN A 68 28.29 -12.86 -5.19
N THR A 69 28.07 -12.39 -6.41
CA THR A 69 27.34 -13.13 -7.44
C THR A 69 28.08 -14.43 -7.77
N PRO A 70 27.46 -15.61 -7.55
CA PRO A 70 28.03 -16.89 -7.95
C PRO A 70 28.22 -16.97 -9.47
N LYS A 71 29.24 -17.71 -9.91
CA LYS A 71 29.60 -17.83 -11.34
C LYS A 71 28.43 -18.17 -12.27
N HIS A 72 27.55 -19.10 -11.88
CA HIS A 72 26.40 -19.51 -12.69
C HIS A 72 25.33 -18.40 -12.85
N LEU A 73 25.30 -17.41 -11.94
CA LEU A 73 24.42 -16.26 -12.03
C LEU A 73 25.06 -15.11 -12.82
N GLU A 74 26.39 -14.97 -12.78
CA GLU A 74 27.11 -14.07 -13.70
C GLU A 74 26.92 -14.50 -15.16
N GLU A 75 26.97 -15.82 -15.43
CA GLU A 75 26.68 -16.39 -16.75
C GLU A 75 25.25 -16.05 -17.20
N GLN A 76 24.25 -16.23 -16.33
CA GLN A 76 22.86 -15.85 -16.64
C GLN A 76 22.69 -14.34 -16.84
N LYS A 77 23.40 -13.52 -16.06
CA LYS A 77 23.34 -12.05 -16.15
C LYS A 77 23.80 -11.55 -17.52
N ALA A 78 24.81 -12.19 -18.11
CA ALA A 78 25.36 -11.83 -19.42
C ALA A 78 24.35 -11.99 -20.58
N ASP A 79 23.41 -12.94 -20.48
CA ASP A 79 22.39 -13.17 -21.51
C ASP A 79 21.33 -12.05 -21.58
N PHE A 80 21.25 -11.19 -20.55
CA PHE A 80 20.30 -10.09 -20.44
C PHE A 80 20.96 -8.71 -20.53
N GLN A 81 22.21 -8.62 -21.01
CA GLN A 81 22.93 -7.36 -21.27
C GLN A 81 22.70 -6.80 -22.67
#